data_AF-A0A9Q1L0H3-F1
#
_entry.id   AF-A0A9Q1L0H3-F1
#
_cell.length_a   1.000
_cell.length_b   1.000
_cell.length_c   1.000
_cell.angle_alpha   90.00
_cell.angle_beta   90.00
_cell.angle_gamma   90.00
#
_symmetry.space_group_name_H-M   'P 1'
#
loop_
_entity.id
_entity.type
_entity.pdbx_description
1 polymer ?
#
loop_
_entity_poly.entity_id
_entity_poly.type
_entity_poly.pdbx_seq_one_letter_code
_entity_poly.pdbx_strand_id
1 'polypeptide(L)'
;MSLWTYLRSLLAFSLLLLLVGWGCRPVDMLPGYKGPRLPSQTLHSHSGANRGFSGEFPEENAAAYLVRIGLAGCIMAFSLLLLFVGCGARPLNPLPSKEYKGPKQPLQTSRPYNIAHRGSNGEFPEETTAAYLRAIEEGADFIETDILATKDGVLICHHDVNLDDTSDIADHKEFADRRTTYEVQGVNMTGYFVVDFTWKELQTLRATQRFAFRDQQYNGKLPIITFEEYIAIALDAPRVVGIYPEIKNPVFINKHVKWPKGKRFEDVFVDTLKKYGYKGSYLSKDWLKQPCFIQSFAPTSLVYVSNQTDLPKIFLIDDVTVLTEDTNQTYWEITSDAYLDYIRKYVVGIGPWKDTVVPVVNNYLQQPTDMVARAHARGLQVHPYTFRNENQYLHFDFHQDPYIEYDFWINNIGVDGLFTDFTGSLHNFQEWTSPLSPLHDDSNPTKLVHKIAKMLKKYY
;
A
#
# COMPACT_ATOMS: atom_id res chain seq x y z
N MET A 1 -17.15 -44.76 27.79
CA MET A 1 -16.82 -45.01 26.36
C MET A 1 -16.65 -43.67 25.67
N SER A 2 -15.60 -43.57 24.85
CA SER A 2 -14.95 -42.34 24.39
C SER A 2 -15.78 -41.54 23.36
N LEU A 3 -15.28 -40.32 23.11
CA LEU A 3 -15.64 -39.31 22.11
C LEU A 3 -15.89 -39.81 20.66
N TRP A 4 -15.70 -41.10 20.41
CA TRP A 4 -15.93 -41.77 19.13
C TRP A 4 -17.40 -42.09 18.83
N THR A 5 -18.28 -42.12 19.83
CA THR A 5 -19.71 -42.44 19.64
C THR A 5 -20.53 -41.27 19.09
N TYR A 6 -20.04 -40.02 19.26
CA TYR A 6 -20.74 -38.80 18.80
C TYR A 6 -20.48 -38.46 17.32
N LEU A 7 -19.33 -38.87 16.78
CA LEU A 7 -18.95 -38.59 15.38
C LEU A 7 -19.63 -39.51 14.35
N ARG A 8 -20.18 -40.66 14.76
CA ARG A 8 -20.92 -41.56 13.84
C ARG A 8 -22.35 -41.09 13.55
N SER A 9 -22.96 -40.31 14.43
CA SER A 9 -24.36 -39.87 14.28
C SER A 9 -24.53 -38.66 13.34
N LEU A 10 -23.48 -37.84 13.18
CA LEU A 10 -23.50 -36.64 12.32
C LEU A 10 -23.20 -36.96 10.85
N LEU A 11 -22.45 -38.03 10.55
CA LEU A 11 -22.15 -38.46 9.18
C LEU A 11 -23.27 -39.28 8.53
N ALA A 12 -24.21 -39.83 9.31
CA ALA A 12 -25.36 -40.59 8.80
C ALA A 12 -26.52 -39.70 8.30
N PHE A 13 -26.57 -38.43 8.72
CA PHE A 13 -27.67 -37.52 8.35
C PHE A 13 -27.43 -36.74 7.06
N SER A 14 -26.18 -36.63 6.61
CA SER A 14 -25.82 -35.90 5.38
C SER A 14 -25.78 -36.76 4.12
N LEU A 15 -25.90 -38.09 4.24
CA LEU A 15 -25.87 -39.00 3.09
C LEU A 15 -27.25 -39.42 2.54
N LEU A 16 -28.35 -39.03 3.20
CA LEU A 16 -29.72 -39.41 2.81
C LEU A 16 -30.42 -38.36 1.90
N LEU A 17 -29.81 -37.19 1.68
CA LEU A 17 -30.37 -36.10 0.86
C LEU A 17 -29.79 -36.01 -0.56
N LEU A 18 -28.91 -36.93 -0.96
CA LEU A 18 -28.20 -36.90 -2.25
C LEU A 18 -28.54 -38.08 -3.20
N LEU A 19 -29.55 -38.91 -2.90
CA LEU A 19 -29.84 -40.13 -3.68
C LEU A 19 -31.29 -40.28 -4.18
N VAL A 20 -32.04 -39.20 -4.36
CA VAL A 20 -33.34 -39.26 -5.06
C VAL A 20 -33.44 -38.11 -6.05
N GLY A 21 -33.30 -38.38 -7.35
CA GLY A 21 -33.71 -37.39 -8.36
C GLY A 21 -33.14 -37.46 -9.78
N TRP A 22 -32.98 -38.64 -10.41
CA TRP A 22 -32.93 -38.78 -11.88
C TRP A 22 -33.95 -39.88 -12.25
N GLY A 23 -34.85 -39.75 -13.22
CA GLY A 23 -35.20 -38.69 -14.16
C GLY A 23 -36.42 -39.14 -14.98
N CYS A 24 -36.91 -38.29 -15.88
CA CYS A 24 -37.51 -38.65 -17.18
C CYS A 24 -37.96 -37.37 -17.93
N ARG A 25 -37.42 -37.19 -19.14
CA ARG A 25 -37.89 -36.32 -20.26
C ARG A 25 -38.97 -37.09 -21.07
N PRO A 26 -39.68 -36.57 -22.13
CA PRO A 26 -39.20 -35.54 -23.08
C PRO A 26 -40.23 -34.64 -23.85
N VAL A 27 -39.66 -33.77 -24.71
CA VAL A 27 -40.15 -33.02 -25.94
C VAL A 27 -41.39 -32.10 -25.83
N ASP A 28 -41.55 -30.94 -26.51
CA ASP A 28 -41.22 -30.54 -27.90
C ASP A 28 -41.20 -29.00 -28.13
N MET A 29 -40.46 -28.61 -29.19
CA MET A 29 -40.56 -27.49 -30.16
C MET A 29 -40.85 -26.00 -29.82
N LEU A 30 -40.03 -25.14 -30.45
CA LEU A 30 -40.09 -23.68 -30.70
C LEU A 30 -41.27 -23.28 -31.66
N PRO A 31 -41.49 -22.01 -32.13
CA PRO A 31 -40.78 -20.71 -31.91
C PRO A 31 -41.69 -19.45 -31.71
N GLY A 32 -41.07 -18.29 -31.41
CA GLY A 32 -41.31 -17.09 -32.22
C GLY A 32 -42.00 -15.84 -31.63
N TYR A 33 -41.24 -14.74 -31.66
CA TYR A 33 -41.61 -13.38 -32.10
C TYR A 33 -42.24 -12.32 -31.16
N LYS A 34 -41.44 -11.24 -31.01
CA LYS A 34 -41.73 -9.79 -31.06
C LYS A 34 -42.71 -9.12 -30.06
N GLY A 35 -42.11 -8.31 -29.19
CA GLY A 35 -42.22 -6.84 -29.24
C GLY A 35 -43.36 -6.16 -28.44
N PRO A 36 -43.18 -4.89 -28.05
CA PRO A 36 -43.62 -4.38 -26.74
C PRO A 36 -44.86 -3.48 -26.80
N ARG A 37 -45.50 -3.25 -25.64
CA ARG A 37 -46.26 -2.01 -25.36
C ARG A 37 -46.57 -1.84 -23.85
N LEU A 38 -46.06 -0.74 -23.29
CA LEU A 38 -46.52 -0.07 -22.06
C LEU A 38 -47.82 0.74 -22.37
N PRO A 39 -48.37 1.54 -21.42
CA PRO A 39 -48.98 1.17 -20.14
C PRO A 39 -50.39 1.81 -20.01
N SER A 40 -51.18 1.46 -18.99
CA SER A 40 -52.15 2.42 -18.44
C SER A 40 -52.46 2.14 -16.97
N GLN A 41 -52.32 3.20 -16.19
CA GLN A 41 -52.79 3.35 -14.83
C GLN A 41 -54.31 3.52 -14.83
N THR A 42 -55.00 3.07 -13.78
CA THR A 42 -56.08 3.84 -13.15
C THR A 42 -56.36 3.36 -11.73
N LEU A 43 -56.51 4.35 -10.85
CA LEU A 43 -56.89 4.30 -9.44
C LEU A 43 -58.37 3.93 -9.23
N HIS A 44 -58.70 3.40 -8.04
CA HIS A 44 -59.86 3.73 -7.18
C HIS A 44 -59.79 2.82 -5.93
N SER A 45 -59.42 3.28 -4.74
CA SER A 45 -60.16 4.05 -3.71
C SER A 45 -61.29 3.29 -3.00
N HIS A 46 -61.12 3.13 -1.67
CA HIS A 46 -62.14 3.06 -0.60
C HIS A 46 -63.17 1.90 -0.63
N SER A 47 -63.79 1.45 0.44
CA SER A 47 -63.71 1.55 1.90
C SER A 47 -64.90 0.71 2.41
N GLY A 48 -64.89 0.27 3.67
CA GLY A 48 -66.14 0.08 4.41
C GLY A 48 -66.52 -1.36 4.76
N ALA A 49 -66.42 -1.64 6.05
CA ALA A 49 -66.87 -2.85 6.74
C ALA A 49 -68.39 -2.83 7.02
N ASN A 50 -69.03 -4.01 7.15
CA ASN A 50 -69.65 -4.46 8.41
C ASN A 50 -70.43 -5.80 8.28
N ARG A 51 -70.10 -6.70 9.22
CA ARG A 51 -70.95 -7.58 10.08
C ARG A 51 -71.99 -8.54 9.49
N GLY A 52 -71.85 -9.80 9.89
CA GLY A 52 -72.94 -10.75 10.14
C GLY A 52 -72.44 -11.87 11.07
N PHE A 53 -73.09 -12.02 12.23
CA PHE A 53 -72.74 -12.89 13.37
C PHE A 53 -73.56 -14.20 13.31
N SER A 54 -72.92 -15.35 13.53
CA SER A 54 -73.47 -16.61 14.09
C SER A 54 -72.26 -17.52 14.31
N GLY A 55 -71.87 -18.01 15.48
CA GLY A 55 -72.62 -18.35 16.67
C GLY A 55 -72.47 -19.85 16.89
N GLU A 56 -71.32 -20.30 17.42
CA GLU A 56 -71.12 -21.66 17.97
C GLU A 56 -69.78 -21.71 18.74
N PHE A 57 -69.83 -22.08 20.03
CA PHE A 57 -68.67 -22.39 20.85
C PHE A 57 -68.19 -23.82 20.54
N PRO A 58 -66.86 -24.05 20.46
CA PRO A 58 -66.33 -25.24 21.11
C PRO A 58 -65.06 -24.96 21.93
N GLU A 59 -64.99 -25.71 23.03
CA GLU A 59 -63.86 -26.03 23.90
C GLU A 59 -62.48 -25.49 23.51
N GLU A 60 -61.92 -24.66 24.40
CA GLU A 60 -60.51 -24.29 24.39
C GLU A 60 -59.62 -25.52 24.62
N ASN A 61 -59.05 -26.04 23.54
CA ASN A 61 -57.93 -26.97 23.62
C ASN A 61 -56.66 -26.22 24.07
N ALA A 62 -56.24 -26.49 25.32
CA ALA A 62 -55.00 -26.03 25.93
C ALA A 62 -53.72 -26.35 25.11
N ALA A 63 -53.83 -27.18 24.06
CA ALA A 63 -52.76 -27.47 23.12
C ALA A 63 -52.43 -26.31 22.15
N ALA A 64 -53.38 -25.42 21.85
CA ALA A 64 -53.17 -24.34 20.86
C ALA A 64 -52.42 -23.13 21.43
N TYR A 65 -52.49 -22.90 22.75
CA TYR A 65 -51.76 -21.83 23.43
C TYR A 65 -50.27 -22.17 23.59
N LEU A 66 -49.95 -23.45 23.76
CA LEU A 66 -48.57 -23.95 23.88
C LEU A 66 -47.81 -23.94 22.53
N VAL A 67 -48.50 -24.03 21.41
CA VAL A 67 -47.87 -23.94 20.07
C VAL A 67 -47.55 -22.49 19.69
N ARG A 68 -48.33 -21.50 20.15
CA ARG A 68 -48.02 -20.07 19.93
C ARG A 68 -46.87 -19.55 20.79
N ILE A 69 -46.68 -20.10 21.99
CA ILE A 69 -45.53 -19.77 22.85
C ILE A 69 -44.26 -20.47 22.35
N GLY A 70 -44.39 -21.66 21.74
CA GLY A 70 -43.27 -22.38 21.13
C GLY A 70 -42.71 -21.74 19.85
N LEU A 71 -43.56 -21.18 18.97
CA LEU A 71 -43.09 -20.50 17.76
C LEU A 71 -42.54 -19.10 18.02
N ALA A 72 -43.07 -18.36 19.01
CA ALA A 72 -42.53 -17.06 19.40
C ALA A 72 -41.16 -17.18 20.09
N GLY A 73 -40.94 -18.25 20.86
CA GLY A 73 -39.65 -18.56 21.48
C GLY A 73 -38.57 -18.98 20.49
N CYS A 74 -38.93 -19.72 19.43
CA CYS A 74 -37.96 -20.14 18.40
C CYS A 74 -37.56 -18.99 17.46
N ILE A 75 -38.46 -18.05 17.18
CA ILE A 75 -38.13 -16.86 16.37
C ILE A 75 -37.26 -15.88 17.18
N MET A 76 -37.53 -15.67 18.49
CA MET A 76 -36.63 -14.86 19.33
C MET A 76 -35.27 -15.53 19.56
N ALA A 77 -35.20 -16.86 19.68
CA ALA A 77 -33.93 -17.57 19.84
C ALA A 77 -33.09 -17.55 18.54
N PHE A 78 -33.71 -17.60 17.35
CA PHE A 78 -33.00 -17.42 16.08
C PHE A 78 -32.60 -15.97 15.82
N SER A 79 -33.38 -14.98 16.25
CA SER A 79 -33.02 -13.56 16.16
C SER A 79 -31.93 -13.15 17.16
N LEU A 80 -31.86 -13.80 18.34
CA LEU A 80 -30.76 -13.62 19.30
C LEU A 80 -29.49 -14.38 18.88
N LEU A 81 -29.59 -15.49 18.14
CA LEU A 81 -28.41 -16.14 17.56
C LEU A 81 -27.84 -15.36 16.35
N LEU A 82 -28.68 -14.62 15.62
CA LEU A 82 -28.24 -13.74 14.53
C LEU A 82 -27.66 -12.40 15.03
N LEU A 83 -27.96 -11.99 16.28
CA LEU A 83 -27.36 -10.81 16.92
C LEU A 83 -25.96 -11.06 17.51
N PHE A 84 -25.56 -12.33 17.70
CA PHE A 84 -24.17 -12.68 18.05
C PHE A 84 -23.29 -13.03 16.85
N VAL A 85 -23.84 -13.05 15.63
CA VAL A 85 -23.07 -13.20 14.38
C VAL A 85 -22.76 -11.82 13.73
N GLY A 86 -23.26 -10.73 14.32
CA GLY A 86 -23.10 -9.35 13.82
C GLY A 86 -21.92 -8.55 14.41
N CYS A 87 -21.04 -9.15 15.19
CA CYS A 87 -19.76 -8.54 15.61
C CYS A 87 -18.59 -9.47 15.28
N GLY A 88 -18.59 -9.97 14.04
CA GLY A 88 -17.31 -10.17 13.36
C GLY A 88 -16.72 -8.80 13.07
N ALA A 89 -16.14 -8.14 14.09
CA ALA A 89 -14.94 -7.37 13.79
C ALA A 89 -14.08 -8.34 12.99
N ARG A 90 -13.86 -8.05 11.71
CA ARG A 90 -12.87 -8.79 10.93
C ARG A 90 -11.65 -8.91 11.84
N PRO A 91 -10.95 -10.06 11.86
CA PRO A 91 -9.61 -9.99 12.39
C PRO A 91 -8.97 -8.82 11.64
N LEU A 92 -8.59 -7.75 12.36
CA LEU A 92 -7.32 -7.08 12.08
C LEU A 92 -6.45 -8.22 11.62
N ASN A 93 -5.99 -8.23 10.36
CA ASN A 93 -5.02 -9.23 9.93
C ASN A 93 -4.06 -9.33 11.09
N PRO A 94 -4.02 -10.45 11.84
CA PRO A 94 -3.17 -10.48 13.01
C PRO A 94 -1.80 -10.32 12.40
N LEU A 95 -1.22 -9.11 12.59
CA LEU A 95 0.14 -8.80 12.21
C LEU A 95 0.93 -10.03 12.65
N PRO A 96 1.66 -10.68 11.73
CA PRO A 96 2.26 -11.97 12.02
C PRO A 96 2.95 -11.91 13.39
N SER A 97 2.37 -12.58 14.38
CA SER A 97 2.95 -12.71 15.72
C SER A 97 4.17 -13.63 15.73
N LYS A 98 4.67 -13.98 14.54
CA LYS A 98 5.89 -14.72 14.32
C LYS A 98 6.96 -13.76 13.86
N GLU A 99 7.38 -12.92 14.79
CA GLU A 99 8.71 -12.34 14.79
C GLU A 99 9.68 -13.45 14.38
N TYR A 100 10.32 -13.32 13.22
CA TYR A 100 11.32 -14.29 12.77
C TYR A 100 12.45 -14.31 13.81
N LYS A 101 12.52 -15.38 14.61
CA LYS A 101 13.48 -15.52 15.73
C LYS A 101 14.87 -16.01 15.31
N GLY A 102 15.09 -16.21 14.00
CA GLY A 102 16.40 -16.59 13.48
C GLY A 102 17.32 -15.38 13.32
N PRO A 103 18.66 -15.59 13.19
CA PRO A 103 19.54 -14.52 12.78
C PRO A 103 19.12 -14.01 11.40
N LYS A 104 18.84 -12.71 11.29
CA LYS A 104 18.54 -12.04 10.02
C LYS A 104 19.84 -11.72 9.29
N GLN A 105 19.87 -11.93 7.98
CA GLN A 105 20.97 -11.43 7.16
C GLN A 105 21.03 -9.91 7.26
N PRO A 106 22.21 -9.31 7.47
CA PRO A 106 22.34 -7.86 7.59
C PRO A 106 22.04 -7.17 6.25
N LEU A 107 21.68 -5.88 6.33
CA LEU A 107 21.54 -5.01 5.17
C LEU A 107 22.88 -4.89 4.43
N GLN A 108 22.86 -4.92 3.10
CA GLN A 108 24.04 -4.60 2.30
C GLN A 108 24.21 -3.08 2.21
N THR A 109 25.37 -2.56 2.61
CA THR A 109 25.67 -1.12 2.61
C THR A 109 26.89 -0.75 1.76
N SER A 110 27.49 -1.71 1.04
CA SER A 110 28.69 -1.48 0.23
C SER A 110 28.40 -1.19 -1.25
N ARG A 111 27.12 -1.15 -1.64
CA ARG A 111 26.65 -0.81 -2.99
C ARG A 111 25.48 0.17 -2.88
N PRO A 112 25.10 0.86 -3.97
CA PRO A 112 23.92 1.69 -3.97
C PRO A 112 22.68 0.93 -3.54
N TYR A 113 21.81 1.56 -2.75
CA TYR A 113 20.59 0.93 -2.24
C TYR A 113 19.55 0.69 -3.35
N ASN A 114 18.93 -0.48 -3.33
CA ASN A 114 17.72 -0.79 -4.08
C ASN A 114 16.50 -0.42 -3.22
N ILE A 115 15.82 0.67 -3.58
CA ILE A 115 14.71 1.23 -2.80
C ILE A 115 13.40 1.00 -3.56
N ALA A 116 12.49 0.20 -2.97
CA ALA A 116 11.21 -0.14 -3.55
C ALA A 116 10.24 1.03 -3.44
N HIS A 117 10.13 1.84 -4.49
CA HIS A 117 9.24 2.98 -4.54
C HIS A 117 7.79 2.50 -4.45
N ARG A 118 7.14 2.71 -3.30
CA ARG A 118 5.79 2.23 -2.96
C ARG A 118 5.62 0.70 -3.08
N GLY A 119 6.71 -0.05 -2.86
CA GLY A 119 6.81 -1.48 -3.11
C GLY A 119 7.08 -1.83 -4.58
N SER A 120 6.83 -3.09 -4.99
CA SER A 120 6.93 -3.49 -6.41
C SER A 120 5.69 -3.03 -7.20
N ASN A 121 5.49 -1.72 -7.28
CA ASN A 121 4.26 -1.13 -7.84
C ASN A 121 4.15 -1.27 -9.39
N GLY A 122 5.22 -1.72 -10.04
CA GLY A 122 5.19 -2.18 -11.43
C GLY A 122 4.35 -3.44 -11.63
N GLU A 123 4.19 -4.26 -10.58
CA GLU A 123 3.47 -5.54 -10.61
C GLU A 123 2.13 -5.50 -9.84
N PHE A 124 2.05 -4.71 -8.77
CA PHE A 124 0.88 -4.61 -7.89
C PHE A 124 0.42 -3.15 -7.72
N PRO A 125 -0.84 -2.88 -7.32
CA PRO A 125 -1.24 -1.57 -6.84
C PRO A 125 -0.29 -1.06 -5.75
N GLU A 126 0.14 0.19 -5.89
CA GLU A 126 1.10 0.86 -5.00
C GLU A 126 0.65 0.86 -3.54
N GLU A 127 1.58 0.96 -2.60
CA GLU A 127 1.30 1.12 -1.16
C GLU A 127 0.51 -0.03 -0.51
N THR A 128 0.47 -1.21 -1.14
CA THR A 128 -0.24 -2.39 -0.62
C THR A 128 0.69 -3.42 0.01
N THR A 129 0.15 -4.25 0.92
CA THR A 129 0.87 -5.39 1.49
C THR A 129 1.50 -6.29 0.41
N ALA A 130 0.80 -6.52 -0.71
CA ALA A 130 1.31 -7.37 -1.78
C ALA A 130 2.53 -6.75 -2.48
N ALA A 131 2.48 -5.44 -2.78
CA ALA A 131 3.61 -4.72 -3.37
C ALA A 131 4.84 -4.76 -2.45
N TYR A 132 4.66 -4.60 -1.13
CA TYR A 132 5.75 -4.65 -0.16
C TYR A 132 6.37 -6.03 0.02
N LEU A 133 5.53 -7.05 0.17
CA LEU A 133 6.02 -8.44 0.29
C LEU A 133 6.77 -8.86 -0.97
N ARG A 134 6.28 -8.45 -2.14
CA ARG A 134 6.96 -8.70 -3.41
C ARG A 134 8.32 -8.02 -3.48
N ALA A 135 8.42 -6.74 -3.10
CA ALA A 135 9.69 -6.03 -3.09
C ALA A 135 10.73 -6.66 -2.16
N ILE A 136 10.29 -7.13 -0.98
CA ILE A 136 11.16 -7.84 -0.04
C ILE A 136 11.68 -9.14 -0.65
N GLU A 137 10.80 -9.92 -1.29
CA GLU A 137 11.13 -11.17 -2.00
C GLU A 137 12.11 -10.93 -3.15
N GLU A 138 11.95 -9.82 -3.87
CA GLU A 138 12.78 -9.41 -5.00
C GLU A 138 14.17 -8.91 -4.61
N GLY A 139 14.43 -8.68 -3.32
CA GLY A 139 15.74 -8.27 -2.83
C GLY A 139 15.91 -6.77 -2.57
N ALA A 140 14.82 -6.01 -2.43
CA ALA A 140 14.88 -4.59 -2.08
C ALA A 140 15.61 -4.35 -0.73
N ASP A 141 16.55 -3.42 -0.67
CA ASP A 141 17.22 -3.07 0.59
C ASP A 141 16.28 -2.30 1.51
N PHE A 142 15.47 -1.42 0.90
CA PHE A 142 14.44 -0.63 1.55
C PHE A 142 13.11 -0.80 0.84
N ILE A 143 12.02 -0.84 1.60
CA ILE A 143 10.68 -0.54 1.07
C ILE A 143 10.36 0.93 1.39
N GLU A 144 9.84 1.68 0.43
CA GLU A 144 9.42 3.07 0.62
C GLU A 144 7.89 3.16 0.74
N THR A 145 7.40 4.15 1.50
CA THR A 145 5.96 4.42 1.64
C THR A 145 5.72 5.92 1.78
N ASP A 146 4.63 6.40 1.22
CA ASP A 146 4.10 7.73 1.47
C ASP A 146 3.11 7.73 2.64
N ILE A 147 3.35 8.58 3.65
CA ILE A 147 2.46 8.67 4.82
C ILE A 147 1.55 9.89 4.74
N LEU A 148 0.25 9.63 4.87
CA LEU A 148 -0.81 10.62 5.09
C LEU A 148 -1.58 10.30 6.37
N ALA A 149 -2.57 11.13 6.69
CA ALA A 149 -3.42 10.93 7.87
C ALA A 149 -4.92 11.05 7.55
N THR A 150 -5.69 10.15 8.14
CA THR A 150 -7.16 10.16 8.10
C THR A 150 -7.73 11.29 8.96
N LYS A 151 -9.03 11.58 8.79
CA LYS A 151 -9.78 12.55 9.59
C LYS A 151 -9.65 12.33 11.10
N ASP A 152 -9.66 11.07 11.51
CA ASP A 152 -9.55 10.61 12.90
C ASP A 152 -8.09 10.37 13.36
N GLY A 153 -7.11 10.80 12.55
CA GLY A 153 -5.70 10.87 12.94
C GLY A 153 -4.93 9.56 12.85
N VAL A 154 -5.43 8.57 12.10
CA VAL A 154 -4.70 7.33 11.81
C VAL A 154 -3.74 7.58 10.65
N LEU A 155 -2.49 7.14 10.80
CA LEU A 155 -1.49 7.25 9.74
C LEU A 155 -1.63 6.08 8.76
N ILE A 156 -1.68 6.40 7.46
CA ILE A 156 -1.88 5.43 6.38
C ILE A 156 -0.80 5.55 5.32
N CYS A 157 -0.60 4.46 4.59
CA CYS A 157 0.25 4.35 3.42
C CYS A 157 -0.55 4.74 2.17
N HIS A 158 -0.30 5.92 1.62
CA HIS A 158 -0.98 6.46 0.43
C HIS A 158 -0.24 7.69 -0.13
N HIS A 159 0.03 7.73 -1.44
CA HIS A 159 0.81 8.81 -2.06
C HIS A 159 0.05 10.14 -2.19
N ASP A 160 -1.17 10.09 -2.76
CA ASP A 160 -1.91 11.31 -3.07
C ASP A 160 -2.81 11.72 -1.91
N VAL A 161 -2.96 13.03 -1.68
CA VAL A 161 -3.97 13.53 -0.72
C VAL A 161 -5.40 13.21 -1.17
N ASN A 162 -5.57 12.86 -2.45
CA ASN A 162 -6.82 12.48 -3.09
C ASN A 162 -6.84 10.96 -3.37
N LEU A 163 -7.98 10.33 -3.18
CA LEU A 163 -8.22 8.89 -3.36
C LEU A 163 -8.60 8.49 -4.80
N ASP A 164 -8.87 9.48 -5.67
CA ASP A 164 -9.47 9.28 -7.00
C ASP A 164 -8.70 8.30 -7.90
N ASP A 165 -7.38 8.39 -7.94
CA ASP A 165 -6.55 7.71 -8.96
C ASP A 165 -6.12 6.29 -8.58
N THR A 166 -6.15 5.95 -7.30
CA THR A 166 -5.53 4.72 -6.76
C THR A 166 -6.45 3.95 -5.81
N SER A 167 -7.74 4.28 -5.79
CA SER A 167 -8.75 3.49 -5.09
C SER A 167 -10.04 3.33 -5.89
N ASP A 168 -10.95 2.50 -5.40
CA ASP A 168 -12.31 2.31 -5.91
C ASP A 168 -13.31 3.35 -5.35
N ILE A 169 -12.85 4.47 -4.78
CA ILE A 169 -13.71 5.48 -4.13
C ILE A 169 -14.87 5.96 -5.01
N ALA A 170 -14.67 6.06 -6.33
CA ALA A 170 -15.70 6.47 -7.26
C ALA A 170 -16.90 5.50 -7.36
N ASP A 171 -16.69 4.22 -7.01
CA ASP A 171 -17.73 3.19 -7.01
C ASP A 171 -18.57 3.19 -5.71
N HIS A 172 -18.09 3.89 -4.66
CA HIS A 172 -18.76 4.01 -3.36
C HIS A 172 -19.78 5.17 -3.34
N LYS A 173 -21.02 4.88 -3.74
CA LYS A 173 -22.10 5.87 -3.85
C LYS A 173 -22.45 6.55 -2.53
N GLU A 174 -22.26 5.88 -1.41
CA GLU A 174 -22.44 6.43 -0.07
C GLU A 174 -21.49 7.59 0.23
N PHE A 175 -20.40 7.74 -0.52
CA PHE A 175 -19.43 8.82 -0.39
C PHE A 175 -19.57 9.89 -1.48
N ALA A 176 -20.57 9.83 -2.36
CA ALA A 176 -20.69 10.75 -3.49
C ALA A 176 -20.77 12.24 -3.09
N ASP A 177 -21.28 12.54 -1.88
CA ASP A 177 -21.38 13.89 -1.32
C ASP A 177 -20.08 14.38 -0.67
N ARG A 178 -19.06 13.52 -0.56
CA ARG A 178 -17.75 13.82 0.04
C ARG A 178 -16.76 14.44 -0.94
N ARG A 179 -17.13 14.52 -2.21
CA ARG A 179 -16.29 15.12 -3.23
C ARG A 179 -16.23 16.64 -3.01
N THR A 180 -15.04 17.18 -2.79
CA THR A 180 -14.85 18.58 -2.40
C THR A 180 -13.65 19.21 -3.13
N THR A 181 -13.44 20.51 -2.96
CA THR A 181 -12.28 21.24 -3.46
C THR A 181 -11.44 21.76 -2.30
N TYR A 182 -10.14 21.48 -2.33
CA TYR A 182 -9.15 22.10 -1.44
C TYR A 182 -8.03 22.74 -2.23
N GLU A 183 -7.43 23.78 -1.65
CA GLU A 183 -6.13 24.28 -2.09
C GLU A 183 -5.04 23.40 -1.47
N VAL A 184 -4.25 22.75 -2.33
CA VAL A 184 -3.13 21.88 -1.97
C VAL A 184 -1.92 22.41 -2.73
N GLN A 185 -0.87 22.81 -2.00
CA GLN A 185 0.35 23.37 -2.57
C GLN A 185 0.09 24.52 -3.58
N GLY A 186 -0.82 25.43 -3.26
CA GLY A 186 -1.17 26.56 -4.14
C GLY A 186 -2.08 26.23 -5.33
N VAL A 187 -2.51 24.97 -5.48
CA VAL A 187 -3.39 24.53 -6.58
C VAL A 187 -4.73 24.09 -6.02
N ASN A 188 -5.82 24.56 -6.63
CA ASN A 188 -7.17 24.07 -6.32
C ASN A 188 -7.38 22.67 -6.91
N MET A 189 -7.42 21.67 -6.04
CA MET A 189 -7.67 20.28 -6.38
C MET A 189 -9.09 19.89 -5.97
N THR A 190 -9.79 19.13 -6.81
CA THR A 190 -11.13 18.65 -6.49
C THR A 190 -11.19 17.13 -6.60
N GLY A 191 -11.68 16.46 -5.56
CA GLY A 191 -11.75 15.00 -5.47
C GLY A 191 -12.18 14.52 -4.08
N TYR A 192 -11.83 13.28 -3.74
CA TYR A 192 -12.07 12.69 -2.42
C TYR A 192 -10.79 12.69 -1.58
N PHE A 193 -10.72 13.57 -0.57
CA PHE A 193 -9.48 13.76 0.19
C PHE A 193 -9.37 12.83 1.39
N VAL A 194 -8.21 12.22 1.60
CA VAL A 194 -7.93 11.33 2.74
C VAL A 194 -8.32 11.96 4.09
N VAL A 195 -8.08 13.26 4.26
CA VAL A 195 -8.37 14.01 5.49
C VAL A 195 -9.86 14.14 5.82
N ASP A 196 -10.73 13.79 4.88
CA ASP A 196 -12.18 13.78 5.07
C ASP A 196 -12.68 12.43 5.59
N PHE A 197 -11.95 11.34 5.39
CA PHE A 197 -12.42 10.00 5.74
C PHE A 197 -11.82 9.54 7.07
N THR A 198 -12.63 8.85 7.87
CA THR A 198 -12.15 8.09 9.03
C THR A 198 -11.44 6.82 8.57
N TRP A 199 -10.58 6.26 9.41
CA TRP A 199 -9.93 4.99 9.11
C TRP A 199 -10.95 3.88 8.81
N LYS A 200 -12.04 3.84 9.58
CA LYS A 200 -13.11 2.85 9.38
C LYS A 200 -13.74 2.94 7.99
N GLU A 201 -13.90 4.14 7.45
CA GLU A 201 -14.39 4.35 6.07
C GLU A 201 -13.32 3.91 5.06
N LEU A 202 -12.05 4.31 5.22
CA LEU A 202 -11.00 3.91 4.28
C LEU A 202 -10.77 2.39 4.23
N GLN A 203 -11.03 1.66 5.31
CA GLN A 203 -10.99 0.19 5.32
C GLN A 203 -11.99 -0.47 4.35
N THR A 204 -13.03 0.26 3.92
CA THR A 204 -13.99 -0.27 2.93
C THR A 204 -13.42 -0.24 1.51
N LEU A 205 -12.52 0.70 1.23
CA LEU A 205 -11.94 0.94 -0.09
C LEU A 205 -10.91 -0.12 -0.47
N ARG A 206 -10.68 -0.27 -1.76
CA ARG A 206 -9.66 -1.14 -2.33
C ARG A 206 -8.77 -0.36 -3.28
N ALA A 207 -7.48 -0.66 -3.20
CA ALA A 207 -6.47 -0.09 -4.06
C ALA A 207 -6.69 -0.51 -5.52
N THR A 208 -6.37 0.42 -6.42
CA THR A 208 -6.40 0.23 -7.88
C THR A 208 -5.05 0.61 -8.46
N GLN A 209 -4.72 0.03 -9.60
CA GLN A 209 -3.49 0.30 -10.33
C GLN A 209 -3.60 1.66 -11.02
N ARG A 210 -2.73 2.61 -10.63
CA ARG A 210 -2.64 3.97 -11.18
C ARG A 210 -2.51 3.99 -12.70
N PHE A 211 -1.66 3.10 -13.22
CA PHE A 211 -1.30 3.12 -14.63
C PHE A 211 -2.08 2.10 -15.43
N ALA A 212 -2.93 2.58 -16.35
CA ALA A 212 -3.79 1.72 -17.18
C ALA A 212 -3.03 0.69 -18.04
N PHE A 213 -1.75 0.93 -18.34
CA PHE A 213 -0.90 0.01 -19.10
C PHE A 213 -0.24 -1.07 -18.25
N ARG A 214 -0.28 -0.96 -16.90
CA ARG A 214 0.18 -2.00 -15.99
C ARG A 214 -0.92 -3.03 -15.74
N ASP A 215 -0.56 -4.11 -15.08
CA ASP A 215 -1.49 -5.19 -14.77
C ASP A 215 -2.64 -4.71 -13.87
N GLN A 216 -3.86 -4.81 -14.39
CA GLN A 216 -5.10 -4.40 -13.72
C GLN A 216 -5.73 -5.52 -12.89
N GLN A 217 -5.17 -6.74 -12.90
CA GLN A 217 -5.84 -7.92 -12.31
C GLN A 217 -6.04 -7.82 -10.79
N TYR A 218 -5.33 -6.91 -10.11
CA TYR A 218 -5.39 -6.73 -8.66
C TYR A 218 -6.31 -5.58 -8.21
N ASN A 219 -6.89 -4.81 -9.15
CA ASN A 219 -7.82 -3.74 -8.83
C ASN A 219 -9.00 -4.28 -8.02
N GLY A 220 -9.39 -3.56 -6.97
CA GLY A 220 -10.53 -3.94 -6.14
C GLY A 220 -10.26 -5.10 -5.17
N LYS A 221 -9.01 -5.60 -5.07
CA LYS A 221 -8.69 -6.78 -4.24
C LYS A 221 -7.93 -6.47 -2.96
N LEU A 222 -7.04 -5.48 -3.00
CA LEU A 222 -6.11 -5.17 -1.91
C LEU A 222 -6.58 -3.96 -1.10
N PRO A 223 -6.48 -3.97 0.23
CA PRO A 223 -6.89 -2.84 1.06
C PRO A 223 -5.81 -1.75 1.11
N ILE A 224 -6.22 -0.52 1.46
CA ILE A 224 -5.33 0.50 2.02
C ILE A 224 -4.82 0.01 3.39
N ILE A 225 -3.56 0.25 3.70
CA ILE A 225 -2.94 -0.18 4.96
C ILE A 225 -2.47 1.01 5.81
N THR A 226 -2.35 0.77 7.11
CA THR A 226 -1.80 1.74 8.07
C THR A 226 -0.27 1.76 8.04
N PHE A 227 0.31 2.86 8.53
CA PHE A 227 1.76 2.96 8.74
C PHE A 227 2.30 1.86 9.67
N GLU A 228 1.51 1.50 10.69
CA GLU A 228 1.87 0.41 11.61
C GLU A 228 1.89 -0.96 10.92
N GLU A 229 0.95 -1.23 10.01
CA GLU A 229 0.92 -2.46 9.23
C GLU A 229 2.12 -2.53 8.26
N TYR A 230 2.47 -1.42 7.62
CA TYR A 230 3.69 -1.31 6.81
C TYR A 230 4.96 -1.59 7.61
N ILE A 231 5.09 -1.00 8.81
CA ILE A 231 6.23 -1.26 9.70
C ILE A 231 6.33 -2.75 10.04
N ALA A 232 5.20 -3.39 10.37
CA ALA A 232 5.17 -4.80 10.70
C ALA A 232 5.66 -5.68 9.53
N ILE A 233 5.31 -5.34 8.29
CA ILE A 233 5.81 -6.07 7.10
C ILE A 233 7.34 -6.08 7.05
N ALA A 234 8.00 -4.94 7.29
CA ALA A 234 9.46 -4.87 7.32
C ALA A 234 10.07 -5.64 8.51
N LEU A 235 9.44 -5.55 9.69
CA LEU A 235 9.90 -6.27 10.88
C LEU A 235 9.74 -7.79 10.77
N ASP A 236 8.79 -8.27 9.99
CA ASP A 236 8.56 -9.70 9.75
C ASP A 236 9.41 -10.27 8.62
N ALA A 237 10.13 -9.43 7.88
CA ALA A 237 10.99 -9.87 6.78
C ALA A 237 12.07 -10.87 7.27
N PRO A 238 12.40 -11.90 6.46
CA PRO A 238 13.37 -12.95 6.84
C PRO A 238 14.83 -12.46 6.88
N ARG A 239 15.08 -11.23 6.42
CA ARG A 239 16.35 -10.51 6.48
C ARG A 239 16.12 -9.11 7.03
N VAL A 240 17.19 -8.38 7.32
CA VAL A 240 17.07 -6.96 7.60
C VAL A 240 16.64 -6.27 6.29
N VAL A 241 15.49 -5.62 6.35
CA VAL A 241 14.96 -4.72 5.31
C VAL A 241 14.73 -3.39 5.99
N GLY A 242 15.23 -2.32 5.39
CA GLY A 242 14.98 -0.98 5.89
C GLY A 242 13.62 -0.44 5.47
N ILE A 243 13.11 0.53 6.21
CA ILE A 243 11.95 1.33 5.80
C ILE A 243 12.38 2.72 5.36
N TYR A 244 11.58 3.32 4.48
CA TYR A 244 11.87 4.64 3.93
C TYR A 244 10.59 5.50 3.87
N PRO A 245 9.92 5.79 5.00
CA PRO A 245 8.68 6.56 4.98
C PRO A 245 8.87 8.04 4.63
N GLU A 246 8.00 8.55 3.75
CA GLU A 246 7.84 9.97 3.42
C GLU A 246 6.77 10.63 4.32
N ILE A 247 7.09 11.80 4.87
CA ILE A 247 6.09 12.70 5.46
C ILE A 247 5.49 13.52 4.32
N LYS A 248 4.30 13.11 3.86
CA LYS A 248 3.64 13.69 2.68
C LYS A 248 2.75 14.86 3.05
N ASN A 249 2.88 15.97 2.32
CA ASN A 249 2.00 17.12 2.45
C ASN A 249 1.81 17.65 3.90
N PRO A 250 2.86 17.77 4.75
CA PRO A 250 2.68 18.06 6.17
C PRO A 250 1.94 19.37 6.48
N VAL A 251 2.03 20.38 5.62
CA VAL A 251 1.28 21.64 5.81
C VAL A 251 -0.22 21.39 5.67
N PHE A 252 -0.63 20.67 4.62
CA PHE A 252 -2.02 20.31 4.38
C PHE A 252 -2.56 19.39 5.48
N ILE A 253 -1.83 18.34 5.83
CA ILE A 253 -2.25 17.41 6.88
C ILE A 253 -2.40 18.12 8.23
N ASN A 254 -1.44 18.94 8.66
CA ASN A 254 -1.53 19.68 9.92
C ASN A 254 -2.67 20.71 9.94
N LYS A 255 -3.06 21.25 8.77
CA LYS A 255 -4.21 22.16 8.65
C LYS A 255 -5.51 21.42 8.93
N HIS A 256 -5.69 20.23 8.37
CA HIS A 256 -6.97 19.52 8.33
C HIS A 256 -7.16 18.44 9.41
N VAL A 257 -6.08 17.81 9.88
CA VAL A 257 -6.13 16.76 10.89
C VAL A 257 -5.62 17.29 12.22
N LYS A 258 -6.29 16.93 13.32
CA LYS A 258 -5.95 17.38 14.68
C LYS A 258 -5.73 16.19 15.58
N TRP A 259 -4.61 16.20 16.30
CA TRP A 259 -4.28 15.19 17.29
C TRP A 259 -4.41 15.74 18.72
N PRO A 260 -4.66 14.85 19.70
CA PRO A 260 -4.70 15.25 21.10
C PRO A 260 -3.41 15.94 21.56
N LYS A 261 -3.54 16.80 22.57
CA LYS A 261 -2.42 17.52 23.20
C LYS A 261 -1.66 18.46 22.24
N GLY A 262 -2.30 18.87 21.14
CA GLY A 262 -1.70 19.80 20.17
C GLY A 262 -0.57 19.20 19.36
N LYS A 263 -0.50 17.85 19.29
CA LYS A 263 0.46 17.16 18.44
C LYS A 263 0.25 17.53 16.97
N ARG A 264 1.36 17.62 16.25
CA ARG A 264 1.43 17.73 14.80
C ARG A 264 1.55 16.34 14.16
N PHE A 265 1.36 16.32 12.85
CA PHE A 265 1.56 15.14 12.02
C PHE A 265 2.95 14.53 12.24
N GLU A 266 3.98 15.37 12.27
CA GLU A 266 5.37 14.95 12.51
C GLU A 266 5.56 14.25 13.86
N ASP A 267 4.88 14.72 14.91
CA ASP A 267 4.98 14.11 16.25
C ASP A 267 4.40 12.70 16.24
N VAL A 268 3.24 12.52 15.61
CA VAL A 268 2.56 11.22 15.54
C VAL A 268 3.36 10.24 14.67
N PHE A 269 3.94 10.73 13.58
CA PHE A 269 4.83 9.97 12.71
C PHE A 269 6.06 9.46 13.47
N VAL A 270 6.79 10.36 14.15
CA VAL A 270 8.00 10.00 14.91
C VAL A 270 7.67 9.13 16.12
N ASP A 271 6.58 9.40 16.83
CA ASP A 271 6.14 8.57 17.95
C ASP A 271 5.79 7.14 17.49
N THR A 272 5.23 6.99 16.29
CA THR A 272 4.96 5.67 15.69
C THR A 272 6.28 4.94 15.41
N LEU A 273 7.26 5.59 14.79
CA LEU A 273 8.59 5.00 14.59
C LEU A 273 9.24 4.57 15.91
N LYS A 274 9.19 5.43 16.94
CA LYS A 274 9.73 5.13 18.28
C LYS A 274 9.00 3.98 18.96
N LYS A 275 7.68 3.90 18.84
CA LYS A 275 6.86 2.80 19.36
C LYS A 275 7.34 1.45 18.84
N TYR A 276 7.78 1.39 17.57
CA TYR A 276 8.32 0.19 16.94
C TYR A 276 9.85 0.07 17.03
N GLY A 277 10.52 0.90 17.83
CA GLY A 277 11.94 0.75 18.16
C GLY A 277 12.93 1.33 17.14
N TYR A 278 12.47 2.06 16.11
CA TYR A 278 13.35 2.74 15.16
C TYR A 278 14.13 3.87 15.83
N LYS A 279 15.45 3.83 15.72
CA LYS A 279 16.40 4.78 16.30
C LYS A 279 17.79 4.61 15.69
N GLY A 280 18.69 5.53 16.01
CA GLY A 280 20.09 5.45 15.61
C GLY A 280 20.36 6.30 14.38
N SER A 281 21.48 7.02 14.42
CA SER A 281 22.02 7.73 13.27
C SER A 281 22.47 6.79 12.16
N TYR A 282 22.62 7.32 10.94
CA TYR A 282 23.03 6.55 9.76
C TYR A 282 24.27 5.69 10.02
N LEU A 283 24.20 4.41 9.62
CA LEU A 283 25.25 3.38 9.82
C LEU A 283 25.65 3.11 11.28
N SER A 284 24.95 3.67 12.26
CA SER A 284 25.15 3.30 13.66
C SER A 284 24.73 1.85 13.90
N LYS A 285 25.25 1.24 14.97
CA LYS A 285 24.91 -0.13 15.36
C LYS A 285 23.40 -0.35 15.56
N ASP A 286 22.69 0.67 16.04
CA ASP A 286 21.25 0.58 16.26
C ASP A 286 20.49 0.71 14.93
N TRP A 287 20.90 1.64 14.06
CA TRP A 287 20.32 1.78 12.72
C TRP A 287 20.52 0.53 11.85
N LEU A 288 21.71 -0.07 11.85
CA LEU A 288 22.01 -1.29 11.07
C LEU A 288 21.15 -2.51 11.44
N LYS A 289 20.56 -2.52 12.65
CA LYS A 289 19.64 -3.60 13.06
C LYS A 289 18.22 -3.40 12.51
N GLN A 290 17.82 -2.16 12.36
CA GLN A 290 16.46 -1.78 11.98
C GLN A 290 16.50 -0.46 11.18
N PRO A 291 16.99 -0.50 9.92
CA PRO A 291 17.29 0.69 9.15
C PRO A 291 16.03 1.49 8.83
N CYS A 292 16.08 2.81 9.02
CA CYS A 292 15.03 3.72 8.62
C CYS A 292 15.64 5.01 8.10
N PHE A 293 15.18 5.45 6.92
CA PHE A 293 15.30 6.84 6.49
C PHE A 293 13.95 7.53 6.64
N ILE A 294 13.96 8.84 6.87
CA ILE A 294 12.76 9.68 6.79
C ILE A 294 12.96 10.66 5.64
N GLN A 295 11.97 10.81 4.77
CA GLN A 295 12.03 11.80 3.68
C GLN A 295 10.85 12.76 3.65
N SER A 296 11.05 13.91 3.02
CA SER A 296 10.00 14.88 2.74
C SER A 296 10.49 15.95 1.76
N PHE A 297 9.57 16.51 0.98
CA PHE A 297 9.76 17.75 0.21
C PHE A 297 9.66 19.02 1.08
N ALA A 298 9.19 18.89 2.32
CA ALA A 298 8.98 19.98 3.25
C ALA A 298 10.21 20.19 4.17
N PRO A 299 11.14 21.10 3.86
CA PRO A 299 12.34 21.31 4.67
C PRO A 299 12.03 21.67 6.13
N THR A 300 10.95 22.43 6.42
CA THR A 300 10.64 22.74 7.82
C THR A 300 10.19 21.51 8.60
N SER A 301 9.53 20.55 7.94
CA SER A 301 9.16 19.28 8.54
C SER A 301 10.41 18.45 8.90
N LEU A 302 11.41 18.38 8.01
CA LEU A 302 12.69 17.70 8.28
C LEU A 302 13.47 18.36 9.43
N VAL A 303 13.51 19.69 9.49
CA VAL A 303 14.10 20.43 10.62
C VAL A 303 13.35 20.13 11.91
N TYR A 304 12.02 20.08 11.86
CA TYR A 304 11.20 19.80 13.04
C TYR A 304 11.45 18.40 13.61
N VAL A 305 11.43 17.35 12.77
CA VAL A 305 11.70 15.97 13.22
C VAL A 305 13.15 15.75 13.67
N SER A 306 14.10 16.59 13.20
CA SER A 306 15.49 16.53 13.64
C SER A 306 15.67 16.77 15.14
N ASN A 307 14.74 17.48 15.78
CA ASN A 307 14.75 17.68 17.23
C ASN A 307 14.13 16.51 18.01
N GLN A 308 13.53 15.54 17.32
CA GLN A 308 12.79 14.44 17.92
C GLN A 308 13.48 13.09 17.81
N THR A 309 14.28 12.88 16.76
CA THR A 309 14.93 11.59 16.47
C THR A 309 16.28 11.79 15.80
N ASP A 310 17.19 10.84 16.01
CA ASP A 310 18.49 10.76 15.37
C ASP A 310 18.48 9.97 14.05
N LEU A 311 17.33 9.38 13.70
CA LEU A 311 17.13 8.70 12.43
C LEU A 311 17.56 9.59 11.25
N PRO A 312 18.20 9.02 10.22
CA PRO A 312 18.66 9.79 9.08
C PRO A 312 17.51 10.36 8.24
N LYS A 313 17.70 11.58 7.76
CA LYS A 313 16.73 12.33 6.96
C LYS A 313 17.27 12.53 5.56
N ILE A 314 16.37 12.52 4.59
CA ILE A 314 16.66 12.74 3.17
C ILE A 314 15.76 13.87 2.68
N PHE A 315 16.37 14.90 2.13
CA PHE A 315 15.62 16.02 1.57
C PHE A 315 15.26 15.74 0.11
N LEU A 316 13.97 15.69 -0.21
CA LEU A 316 13.49 15.46 -1.57
C LEU A 316 13.56 16.74 -2.39
N ILE A 317 13.98 16.60 -3.65
CA ILE A 317 14.13 17.71 -4.60
C ILE A 317 13.38 17.36 -5.88
N ASP A 318 12.39 18.17 -6.21
CA ASP A 318 11.55 17.97 -7.39
C ASP A 318 12.14 18.67 -8.63
N ASP A 319 11.39 18.67 -9.73
CA ASP A 319 11.69 19.39 -10.97
C ASP A 319 12.15 20.85 -10.72
N VAL A 320 12.99 21.34 -11.62
CA VAL A 320 13.62 22.67 -11.51
C VAL A 320 12.62 23.83 -11.44
N THR A 321 11.38 23.61 -11.85
CA THR A 321 10.29 24.59 -11.81
C THR A 321 9.42 24.53 -10.56
N VAL A 322 9.57 23.48 -9.75
CA VAL A 322 8.76 23.24 -8.55
C VAL A 322 9.43 23.89 -7.34
N LEU A 323 8.63 24.62 -6.56
CA LEU A 323 9.08 25.21 -5.30
C LEU A 323 8.98 24.17 -4.18
N THR A 324 9.82 24.31 -3.15
CA THR A 324 9.68 23.50 -1.92
C THR A 324 8.31 23.69 -1.28
N GLU A 325 7.76 22.60 -0.73
CA GLU A 325 6.37 22.53 -0.29
C GLU A 325 5.96 23.58 0.75
N ASP A 326 6.84 23.92 1.71
CA ASP A 326 6.48 24.73 2.88
C ASP A 326 7.29 26.03 3.04
N THR A 327 8.34 26.24 2.25
CA THR A 327 9.16 27.47 2.27
C THR A 327 9.14 28.24 0.96
N ASN A 328 8.49 27.73 -0.10
CA ASN A 328 8.46 28.33 -1.44
C ASN A 328 9.85 28.68 -2.02
N GLN A 329 10.89 27.97 -1.61
CA GLN A 329 12.23 28.13 -2.14
C GLN A 329 12.34 27.48 -3.51
N THR A 330 13.11 28.11 -4.38
CA THR A 330 13.36 27.63 -5.74
C THR A 330 14.39 26.50 -5.76
N TYR A 331 14.38 25.71 -6.84
CA TYR A 331 15.43 24.74 -7.14
C TYR A 331 16.85 25.32 -7.02
N TRP A 332 17.08 26.52 -7.55
CA TRP A 332 18.41 27.16 -7.53
C TRP A 332 18.88 27.52 -6.12
N GLU A 333 17.95 27.90 -5.25
CA GLU A 333 18.26 28.18 -3.85
C GLU A 333 18.61 26.89 -3.12
N ILE A 334 17.77 25.86 -3.23
CA ILE A 334 17.91 24.62 -2.46
C ILE A 334 19.04 23.71 -2.96
N THR A 335 19.51 23.93 -4.18
CA THR A 335 20.68 23.23 -4.74
C THR A 335 21.96 24.07 -4.71
N SER A 336 21.91 25.29 -4.15
CA SER A 336 23.11 26.10 -3.98
C SER A 336 24.08 25.50 -2.96
N ASP A 337 25.36 25.79 -3.12
CA ASP A 337 26.40 25.33 -2.18
C ASP A 337 26.14 25.74 -0.73
N ALA A 338 25.71 26.99 -0.54
CA ALA A 338 25.34 27.49 0.79
C ALA A 338 24.17 26.72 1.41
N TYR A 339 23.19 26.31 0.60
CA TYR A 339 22.06 25.52 1.08
C TYR A 339 22.47 24.07 1.37
N LEU A 340 23.28 23.45 0.51
CA LEU A 340 23.82 22.11 0.78
C LEU A 340 24.66 22.09 2.07
N ASP A 341 25.46 23.13 2.33
CA ASP A 341 26.20 23.31 3.58
C ASP A 341 25.31 23.57 4.80
N TYR A 342 24.14 24.18 4.58
CA TYR A 342 23.14 24.37 5.61
C TYR A 342 22.43 23.05 5.97
N ILE A 343 21.94 22.30 4.99
CA ILE A 343 21.11 21.11 5.23
C ILE A 343 21.88 19.91 5.74
N ARG A 344 23.17 19.76 5.38
CA ARG A 344 24.03 18.65 5.87
C ARG A 344 24.15 18.55 7.39
N LYS A 345 23.70 19.57 8.12
CA LYS A 345 23.64 19.58 9.59
C LYS A 345 22.53 18.70 10.13
N TYR A 346 21.51 18.41 9.33
CA TYR A 346 20.33 17.67 9.76
C TYR A 346 19.87 16.58 8.78
N VAL A 347 20.24 16.62 7.50
CA VAL A 347 20.04 15.52 6.56
C VAL A 347 21.33 14.74 6.31
N VAL A 348 21.22 13.47 5.92
CA VAL A 348 22.35 12.65 5.49
C VAL A 348 22.43 12.50 3.97
N GLY A 349 21.44 13.04 3.25
CA GLY A 349 21.37 12.95 1.80
C GLY A 349 20.21 13.73 1.20
N ILE A 350 20.15 13.69 -0.12
CA ILE A 350 19.10 14.27 -0.95
C ILE A 350 18.50 13.19 -1.85
N GLY A 351 17.22 13.31 -2.17
CA GLY A 351 16.52 12.45 -3.13
C GLY A 351 15.96 13.30 -4.27
N PRO A 352 16.74 13.55 -5.32
CA PRO A 352 16.29 14.38 -6.43
C PRO A 352 15.50 13.58 -7.48
N TRP A 353 14.59 14.24 -8.21
CA TRP A 353 14.06 13.69 -9.45
C TRP A 353 15.22 13.46 -10.45
N LYS A 354 15.30 12.28 -11.05
CA LYS A 354 16.47 11.84 -11.84
C LYS A 354 16.78 12.82 -12.99
N ASP A 355 15.76 13.36 -13.66
CA ASP A 355 15.97 14.29 -14.78
C ASP A 355 16.44 15.69 -14.32
N THR A 356 16.41 16.02 -13.03
CA THR A 356 17.09 17.22 -12.53
C THR A 356 18.59 17.02 -12.37
N VAL A 357 19.02 15.77 -12.12
CA VAL A 357 20.43 15.40 -12.02
C VAL A 357 21.04 15.28 -13.40
N VAL A 358 20.33 14.62 -14.34
CA VAL A 358 20.71 14.49 -15.75
C VAL A 358 19.55 15.00 -16.61
N PRO A 359 19.59 16.28 -17.04
CA PRO A 359 18.53 16.90 -17.83
C PRO A 359 18.25 16.18 -19.14
N VAL A 360 17.04 16.31 -19.65
CA VAL A 360 16.61 15.68 -20.90
C VAL A 360 15.99 16.67 -21.87
N VAL A 361 16.27 16.51 -23.16
CA VAL A 361 15.65 17.28 -24.26
C VAL A 361 15.22 16.30 -25.34
N ASN A 362 13.95 16.34 -25.72
CA ASN A 362 13.35 15.40 -26.69
C ASN A 362 13.60 13.92 -26.32
N ASN A 363 13.58 13.60 -25.03
CA ASN A 363 13.86 12.28 -24.46
C ASN A 363 15.30 11.76 -24.67
N TYR A 364 16.24 12.66 -24.97
CA TYR A 364 17.67 12.36 -24.97
C TYR A 364 18.36 13.03 -23.79
N LEU A 365 19.25 12.28 -23.14
CA LEU A 365 20.08 12.78 -22.05
C LEU A 365 20.93 13.97 -22.50
N GLN A 366 21.04 14.97 -21.63
CA GLN A 366 21.95 16.09 -21.77
C GLN A 366 23.18 15.86 -20.87
N GLN A 367 24.05 16.87 -20.82
CA GLN A 367 25.18 16.85 -19.90
C GLN A 367 24.68 16.75 -18.44
N PRO A 368 25.17 15.77 -17.66
CA PRO A 368 24.87 15.69 -16.23
C PRO A 368 25.24 16.99 -15.51
N THR A 369 24.44 17.35 -14.50
CA THR A 369 24.79 18.42 -13.57
C THR A 369 25.91 17.97 -12.64
N ASP A 370 26.52 18.91 -11.92
CA ASP A 370 27.50 18.62 -10.87
C ASP A 370 26.86 18.31 -9.51
N MET A 371 25.54 18.15 -9.43
CA MET A 371 24.79 18.01 -8.17
C MET A 371 25.31 16.86 -7.32
N VAL A 372 25.55 15.68 -7.93
CA VAL A 372 26.02 14.49 -7.20
C VAL A 372 27.39 14.74 -6.59
N ALA A 373 28.32 15.27 -7.38
CA ALA A 373 29.66 15.61 -6.91
C ALA A 373 29.64 16.64 -5.77
N ARG A 374 28.80 17.69 -5.89
CA ARG A 374 28.66 18.72 -4.86
C ARG A 374 28.00 18.21 -3.57
N ALA A 375 27.09 17.25 -3.67
CA ALA A 375 26.49 16.56 -2.53
C ALA A 375 27.52 15.65 -1.83
N HIS A 376 28.25 14.82 -2.58
CA HIS A 376 29.29 13.93 -2.04
C HIS A 376 30.44 14.69 -1.38
N ALA A 377 30.86 15.82 -1.93
CA ALA A 377 31.86 16.70 -1.32
C ALA A 377 31.46 17.17 0.10
N ARG A 378 30.17 17.10 0.43
CA ARG A 378 29.58 17.46 1.73
C ARG A 378 29.19 16.25 2.57
N GLY A 379 29.46 15.03 2.09
CA GLY A 379 29.08 13.77 2.75
C GLY A 379 27.58 13.48 2.68
N LEU A 380 26.86 14.08 1.72
CA LEU A 380 25.45 13.81 1.49
C LEU A 380 25.30 12.65 0.49
N GLN A 381 24.49 11.66 0.84
CA GLN A 381 24.05 10.61 -0.08
C GLN A 381 23.10 11.18 -1.15
N VAL A 382 23.04 10.54 -2.32
CA VAL A 382 22.12 10.94 -3.39
C VAL A 382 21.30 9.73 -3.86
N HIS A 383 19.99 9.77 -3.63
CA HIS A 383 19.05 8.69 -3.95
C HIS A 383 17.99 9.15 -4.96
N PRO A 384 18.28 9.22 -6.28
CA PRO A 384 17.31 9.71 -7.24
C PRO A 384 16.07 8.84 -7.42
N TYR A 385 14.97 9.47 -7.81
CA TYR A 385 13.70 8.84 -8.17
C TYR A 385 13.21 9.30 -9.55
N THR A 386 12.42 8.55 -10.32
CA THR A 386 12.04 7.13 -10.14
C THR A 386 12.42 6.35 -11.39
N PHE A 387 13.04 5.20 -11.19
CA PHE A 387 13.45 4.28 -12.25
C PHE A 387 12.33 3.29 -12.59
N ARG A 388 11.96 3.26 -13.87
CA ARG A 388 10.81 2.53 -14.40
C ARG A 388 11.22 1.81 -15.69
N ASN A 389 10.95 0.51 -15.75
CA ASN A 389 11.42 -0.34 -16.85
C ASN A 389 10.62 -0.15 -18.14
N GLU A 390 9.42 0.44 -18.07
CA GLU A 390 8.57 0.58 -19.23
C GLU A 390 9.16 1.60 -20.20
N ASN A 391 9.14 1.28 -21.51
CA ASN A 391 9.76 2.05 -22.58
C ASN A 391 9.42 3.55 -22.60
N GLN A 392 8.24 3.95 -22.10
CA GLN A 392 7.84 5.36 -22.06
C GLN A 392 8.58 6.19 -20.99
N TYR A 393 9.24 5.54 -20.03
CA TYR A 393 10.01 6.17 -18.96
C TYR A 393 11.53 6.00 -19.10
N LEU A 394 11.97 5.21 -20.09
CA LEU A 394 13.36 5.06 -20.46
C LEU A 394 13.73 6.09 -21.52
N HIS A 395 14.79 6.86 -21.25
CA HIS A 395 15.35 7.78 -22.25
C HIS A 395 15.95 7.00 -23.42
N PHE A 396 15.96 7.61 -24.61
CA PHE A 396 16.36 6.91 -25.84
C PHE A 396 17.81 6.44 -25.85
N ASP A 397 18.67 7.09 -25.08
CA ASP A 397 20.08 6.71 -24.86
C ASP A 397 20.24 5.31 -24.26
N PHE A 398 19.22 4.79 -23.57
CA PHE A 398 19.24 3.47 -22.96
C PHE A 398 18.67 2.36 -23.84
N HIS A 399 18.23 2.68 -25.07
CA HIS A 399 17.76 1.69 -26.04
C HIS A 399 16.69 0.71 -25.53
N GLN A 400 15.78 1.19 -24.66
CA GLN A 400 14.75 0.37 -24.00
C GLN A 400 15.31 -0.74 -23.09
N ASP A 401 16.55 -0.58 -22.61
CA ASP A 401 17.18 -1.51 -21.68
C ASP A 401 17.40 -0.83 -20.31
N PRO A 402 16.63 -1.21 -19.27
CA PRO A 402 16.79 -0.64 -17.93
C PRO A 402 18.14 -0.99 -17.30
N TYR A 403 18.85 -2.03 -17.75
CA TYR A 403 20.17 -2.36 -17.23
C TYR A 403 21.23 -1.37 -17.67
N ILE A 404 21.12 -0.81 -18.88
CA ILE A 404 22.00 0.27 -19.34
C ILE A 404 21.72 1.54 -18.52
N GLU A 405 20.45 1.82 -18.20
CA GLU A 405 20.10 2.91 -17.28
C GLU A 405 20.75 2.70 -15.90
N TYR A 406 20.58 1.53 -15.29
CA TYR A 406 21.17 1.26 -13.97
C TYR A 406 22.69 1.38 -13.97
N ASP A 407 23.38 0.86 -15.00
CA ASP A 407 24.83 0.99 -15.14
C ASP A 407 25.26 2.46 -15.24
N PHE A 408 24.58 3.25 -16.07
CA PHE A 408 24.84 4.68 -16.19
C PHE A 408 24.70 5.40 -14.85
N TRP A 409 23.62 5.17 -14.11
CA TRP A 409 23.38 5.87 -12.86
C TRP A 409 24.29 5.41 -11.71
N ILE A 410 24.57 4.11 -11.61
CA ILE A 410 25.40 3.54 -10.55
C ILE A 410 26.88 3.79 -10.81
N ASN A 411 27.36 3.54 -12.04
CA ASN A 411 28.79 3.53 -12.33
C ASN A 411 29.29 4.83 -12.97
N ASN A 412 28.46 5.54 -13.75
CA ASN A 412 28.89 6.78 -14.40
C ASN A 412 28.52 8.02 -13.59
N ILE A 413 27.28 8.10 -13.10
CA ILE A 413 26.82 9.20 -12.26
C ILE A 413 27.27 9.00 -10.80
N GLY A 414 27.30 7.74 -10.32
CA GLY A 414 27.83 7.39 -9.00
C GLY A 414 26.83 7.58 -7.86
N VAL A 415 25.53 7.41 -8.10
CA VAL A 415 24.51 7.63 -7.03
C VAL A 415 24.54 6.55 -5.94
N ASP A 416 24.07 6.87 -4.74
CA ASP A 416 24.13 6.00 -3.55
C ASP A 416 22.89 5.11 -3.38
N GLY A 417 21.85 5.30 -4.18
CA GLY A 417 20.63 4.51 -4.15
C GLY A 417 19.69 4.89 -5.27
N LEU A 418 18.76 4.01 -5.61
CA LEU A 418 17.79 4.22 -6.67
C LEU A 418 16.40 3.85 -6.16
N PHE A 419 15.45 4.77 -6.28
CA PHE A 419 14.03 4.48 -6.12
C PHE A 419 13.50 3.87 -7.42
N THR A 420 13.03 2.63 -7.37
CA THR A 420 12.51 1.94 -8.56
C THR A 420 11.16 1.28 -8.29
N ASP A 421 10.31 1.29 -9.32
CA ASP A 421 9.04 0.55 -9.35
C ASP A 421 9.27 -0.97 -9.60
N PHE A 422 10.49 -1.37 -9.99
CA PHE A 422 10.87 -2.73 -10.40
C PHE A 422 12.08 -3.23 -9.63
N THR A 423 11.91 -3.52 -8.34
CA THR A 423 13.04 -3.89 -7.48
C THR A 423 13.77 -5.15 -7.92
N GLY A 424 13.06 -6.11 -8.51
CA GLY A 424 13.67 -7.33 -9.02
C GLY A 424 14.69 -7.09 -10.15
N SER A 425 14.45 -6.15 -11.06
CA SER A 425 15.42 -5.86 -12.13
C SER A 425 16.67 -5.20 -11.57
N LEU A 426 16.52 -4.18 -10.71
CA LEU A 426 17.68 -3.55 -10.08
C LEU A 426 18.48 -4.54 -9.22
N HIS A 427 17.80 -5.42 -8.47
CA HIS A 427 18.47 -6.48 -7.71
C HIS A 427 19.26 -7.43 -8.62
N ASN A 428 18.65 -7.92 -9.71
CA ASN A 428 19.33 -8.79 -10.67
C ASN A 428 20.56 -8.11 -11.27
N PHE A 429 20.44 -6.83 -11.66
CA PHE A 429 21.57 -6.05 -12.15
C PHE A 429 22.72 -6.06 -11.14
N GLN A 430 22.42 -5.69 -9.88
CA GLN A 430 23.42 -5.62 -8.81
C GLN A 430 24.06 -6.98 -8.52
N GLU A 431 23.30 -8.07 -8.55
CA GLU A 431 23.84 -9.43 -8.36
C GLU A 431 24.72 -9.89 -9.53
N TRP A 432 24.45 -9.42 -10.75
CA TRP A 432 25.22 -9.80 -11.95
C TRP A 432 26.47 -8.95 -12.14
N THR A 433 26.45 -7.69 -11.70
CA THR A 433 27.55 -6.73 -11.89
C THR A 433 28.42 -6.55 -10.64
N SER A 434 27.99 -7.02 -9.47
CA SER A 434 28.86 -7.02 -8.29
C SER A 434 30.08 -7.90 -8.55
N PRO A 435 31.31 -7.39 -8.40
CA PRO A 435 32.49 -8.26 -8.40
C PRO A 435 32.29 -9.30 -7.30
N LEU A 436 32.44 -10.58 -7.66
CA LEU A 436 32.21 -11.72 -6.76
C LEU A 436 32.74 -11.40 -5.36
N SER A 437 31.82 -11.23 -4.41
CA SER A 437 32.17 -10.88 -3.04
C SER A 437 33.20 -11.89 -2.52
N PRO A 438 34.28 -11.47 -1.82
CA PRO A 438 35.27 -12.38 -1.23
C PRO A 438 34.67 -13.38 -0.23
N LEU A 439 33.42 -13.19 0.20
CA LEU A 439 32.66 -14.13 1.03
C LEU A 439 32.17 -15.37 0.26
N HIS A 440 32.23 -15.34 -1.06
CA HIS A 440 32.02 -16.49 -1.92
C HIS A 440 33.36 -16.97 -2.45
N ASP A 441 33.93 -17.98 -1.80
CA ASP A 441 35.03 -18.77 -2.35
C ASP A 441 34.55 -19.51 -3.61
N ASP A 442 34.66 -18.80 -4.73
CA ASP A 442 34.40 -19.25 -6.09
C ASP A 442 35.70 -19.63 -6.82
N SER A 443 36.72 -20.06 -6.08
CA SER A 443 37.87 -20.77 -6.66
C SER A 443 37.48 -22.10 -7.33
N ASN A 444 36.21 -22.53 -7.21
CA ASN A 444 35.68 -23.76 -7.80
C ASN A 444 34.70 -23.48 -8.96
N PRO A 445 35.14 -23.67 -10.23
CA PRO A 445 34.33 -23.51 -11.44
C PRO A 445 33.00 -24.29 -11.41
N THR A 446 32.94 -25.39 -10.65
CA THR A 446 31.76 -26.24 -10.52
C THR A 446 30.61 -25.52 -9.80
N LYS A 447 30.91 -24.65 -8.82
CA LYS A 447 29.88 -23.86 -8.12
C LYS A 447 29.28 -22.78 -9.02
N LEU A 448 30.11 -22.14 -9.84
CA LEU A 448 29.67 -21.16 -10.83
C LEU A 448 28.74 -21.80 -11.86
N VAL A 449 29.11 -22.97 -12.40
CA VAL A 449 28.24 -23.74 -13.32
C VAL A 449 26.94 -24.15 -12.66
N HIS A 450 26.98 -24.57 -11.38
CA HIS A 450 25.76 -24.91 -10.64
C HIS A 450 24.85 -23.69 -10.40
N LYS A 451 25.44 -22.51 -10.14
CA LYS A 451 24.70 -21.25 -9.99
C LYS A 451 24.08 -20.81 -11.31
N ILE A 452 24.84 -20.84 -12.41
CA ILE A 452 24.34 -20.58 -13.77
C ILE A 452 23.19 -21.54 -14.10
N ALA A 453 23.35 -22.85 -13.85
CA ALA A 453 22.30 -23.84 -14.06
C ALA A 453 21.05 -23.54 -13.22
N LYS A 454 21.21 -23.10 -11.97
CA LYS A 454 20.09 -22.73 -11.09
C LYS A 454 19.38 -21.45 -11.54
N MET A 455 20.11 -20.48 -12.05
CA MET A 455 19.56 -19.25 -12.65
C MET A 455 18.78 -19.58 -13.92
N LEU A 456 19.34 -20.41 -14.80
CA LEU A 456 18.70 -20.84 -16.04
C LEU A 456 17.45 -21.70 -15.78
N LYS A 457 17.45 -22.53 -14.72
CA LYS A 457 16.31 -23.37 -14.35
C LYS A 457 15.05 -22.56 -13.98
N LYS A 458 15.17 -21.27 -13.68
CA LYS A 458 13.99 -20.40 -13.45
C LYS A 458 13.26 -20.03 -14.76
N TYR A 459 13.87 -20.33 -15.90
CA TYR A 459 13.38 -20.00 -17.25
C TYR A 459 13.01 -21.24 -18.10
N TYR A 460 13.10 -22.45 -17.55
CA TYR A 460 12.75 -23.71 -18.22
C TYR A 460 11.68 -24.49 -17.48
#